data_AF-G7WCY1-F1
#
_entry.id   AF-G7WCY1-F1
#
_cell.length_a   1.000
_cell.length_b   1.000
_cell.length_c   1.000
_cell.angle_alpha   90.00
_cell.angle_beta   90.00
_cell.angle_gamma   90.00
#
_symmetry.space_group_name_H-M   'P 1'
#
loop_
_entity.id
_entity.type
_entity.pdbx_description
1 polymer ?
#
loop_
_entity_poly.entity_id
_entity_poly.type
_entity_poly.pdbx_seq_one_letter_code
_entity_poly.pdbx_strand_id
1 'polypeptide(L)'
;MCDNVMNLALRQSRFDLPVVLIGKQGTGKEGIAKTIHFNSKRSKGPFYKLNCGSIVPQDLEMELFGQNHLESVRLNRKLGILEAANQGSVYLEDINKMPLYLQARLMSVIQDQVLQGGGEPDTIPINARIMAGTNRPLEEFVEKGLFRLDLFYALNVLPIIVPERRVDKKDLRYIMMG
;
A
#
# COMPACT_ATOMS: atom_id res chain seq x y z
N MET A 1 1.04 -18.19 -16.97
CA MET A 1 1.45 -16.80 -16.62
C MET A 1 0.87 -16.36 -15.27
N CYS A 2 -0.45 -16.47 -15.06
CA CYS A 2 -1.07 -16.19 -13.75
C CYS A 2 -0.56 -17.11 -12.62
N ASP A 3 -0.32 -18.40 -12.89
CA ASP A 3 0.21 -19.34 -11.89
C ASP A 3 1.59 -18.93 -11.36
N ASN A 4 2.40 -18.28 -12.19
CA ASN A 4 3.74 -17.82 -11.80
C ASN A 4 3.66 -16.63 -10.84
N VAL A 5 2.73 -15.70 -11.08
CA VAL A 5 2.51 -14.52 -10.22
C VAL A 5 1.98 -14.95 -8.85
N MET A 6 1.02 -15.88 -8.82
CA MET A 6 0.46 -16.38 -7.56
C MET A 6 1.49 -17.17 -6.76
N ASN A 7 2.31 -18.00 -7.41
CA ASN A 7 3.41 -18.68 -6.74
C ASN A 7 4.45 -17.70 -6.16
N LEU A 8 4.76 -16.62 -6.90
CA LEU A 8 5.65 -15.58 -6.39
C LEU A 8 5.04 -14.86 -5.19
N ALA A 9 3.75 -14.50 -5.25
CA ALA A 9 3.02 -13.90 -4.13
C ALA A 9 3.04 -14.78 -2.87
N LEU A 10 2.81 -16.10 -3.02
CA LEU A 10 2.89 -17.08 -1.93
C LEU A 10 4.30 -17.24 -1.36
N ARG A 11 5.35 -17.04 -2.17
CA ARG A 11 6.73 -17.02 -1.65
C ARG A 11 6.99 -15.74 -0.87
N GLN A 12 6.55 -14.60 -1.40
CA GLN A 12 6.74 -13.28 -0.78
C GLN A 12 5.89 -13.08 0.49
N SER A 13 4.79 -13.82 0.67
CA SER A 13 3.98 -13.78 1.89
C SER A 13 4.73 -14.25 3.14
N ARG A 14 5.79 -15.06 2.98
CA ARG A 14 6.61 -15.59 4.07
C ARG A 14 7.50 -14.53 4.74
N PHE A 15 7.79 -13.44 4.02
CA PHE A 15 8.57 -12.31 4.51
C PHE A 15 7.65 -11.20 5.00
N ASP A 16 8.13 -10.39 5.95
CA ASP A 16 7.43 -9.19 6.44
C ASP A 16 8.00 -7.92 5.81
N LEU A 17 8.40 -8.01 4.54
CA LEU A 17 8.98 -6.91 3.77
C LEU A 17 7.92 -6.23 2.90
N PRO A 18 8.13 -4.95 2.52
CA PRO A 18 7.30 -4.26 1.55
C PRO A 18 7.22 -5.01 0.21
N VAL A 19 6.05 -4.98 -0.40
CA VAL A 19 5.77 -5.57 -1.73
C VAL A 19 5.21 -4.49 -2.63
N VAL A 20 5.70 -4.41 -3.87
CA VAL A 20 5.17 -3.50 -4.90
C VAL A 20 4.56 -4.32 -6.04
N LEU A 21 3.28 -4.12 -6.28
CA LEU A 21 2.53 -4.74 -7.37
C LEU A 21 2.46 -3.78 -8.56
N ILE A 22 3.09 -4.14 -9.67
CA ILE A 22 3.20 -3.30 -10.86
C ILE A 22 2.35 -3.90 -11.97
N GLY A 23 1.35 -3.18 -12.46
CA GLY A 23 0.55 -3.64 -13.61
C GLY A 23 -0.65 -2.74 -13.86
N LYS A 24 -1.24 -2.80 -15.06
CA LYS A 24 -2.35 -1.92 -15.45
C LYS A 24 -3.55 -1.98 -14.48
N GLN A 25 -4.42 -0.97 -14.53
CA GLN A 25 -5.67 -0.99 -13.78
C GLN A 25 -6.52 -2.21 -14.19
N GLY A 26 -7.21 -2.83 -13.22
CA GLY A 26 -8.04 -4.01 -13.48
C GLY A 26 -7.31 -5.35 -13.63
N THR A 27 -5.98 -5.40 -13.45
CA THR A 27 -5.19 -6.65 -13.54
C THR A 27 -5.28 -7.56 -12.31
N GLY A 28 -6.05 -7.18 -11.28
CA GLY A 28 -6.27 -7.99 -10.08
C GLY A 28 -5.21 -7.82 -8.98
N LYS A 29 -4.44 -6.72 -8.99
CA LYS A 29 -3.43 -6.40 -7.96
C LYS A 29 -3.97 -6.50 -6.52
N GLU A 30 -5.17 -6.01 -6.26
CA GLU A 30 -5.80 -6.13 -4.93
C GLU A 30 -5.97 -7.60 -4.50
N GLY A 31 -6.39 -8.47 -5.42
CA GLY A 31 -6.51 -9.90 -5.14
C GLY A 31 -5.17 -10.52 -4.76
N ILE A 32 -4.10 -10.14 -5.47
CA ILE A 32 -2.73 -10.59 -5.16
C ILE A 32 -2.29 -10.05 -3.79
N ALA A 33 -2.52 -8.77 -3.47
CA ALA A 33 -2.20 -8.20 -2.17
C ALA A 33 -2.93 -8.93 -1.02
N LYS A 34 -4.22 -9.25 -1.21
CA LYS A 34 -5.01 -10.07 -0.28
C LYS A 34 -4.42 -11.47 -0.12
N THR A 35 -4.02 -12.13 -1.22
CA THR A 35 -3.35 -13.43 -1.17
C THR A 35 -2.07 -13.37 -0.34
N ILE A 36 -1.24 -12.34 -0.53
CA ILE A 36 -0.01 -12.16 0.26
C ILE A 36 -0.35 -12.01 1.74
N HIS A 37 -1.30 -11.15 2.09
CA HIS A 37 -1.72 -10.95 3.48
C HIS A 37 -2.24 -12.23 4.14
N PHE A 38 -3.23 -12.90 3.53
CA PHE A 38 -3.87 -14.09 4.11
C PHE A 38 -2.96 -15.31 4.19
N ASN A 39 -1.84 -15.33 3.45
CA ASN A 39 -0.82 -16.38 3.52
C ASN A 39 0.46 -15.93 4.26
N SER A 40 0.40 -14.84 5.02
CA SER A 40 1.51 -14.32 5.82
C SER A 40 1.33 -14.62 7.31
N LYS A 41 2.35 -14.29 8.12
CA LYS A 41 2.26 -14.32 9.59
C LYS A 41 1.21 -13.34 10.16
N ARG A 42 0.77 -12.36 9.36
CA ARG A 42 -0.20 -11.31 9.72
C ARG A 42 -1.63 -11.62 9.28
N SER A 43 -1.92 -12.83 8.82
CA SER A 43 -3.21 -13.24 8.24
C SER A 43 -4.42 -13.13 9.19
N LYS A 44 -4.18 -13.12 10.50
CA LYS A 44 -5.21 -12.89 11.52
C LYS A 44 -5.44 -11.41 11.84
N GLY A 45 -4.49 -10.55 11.44
CA GLY A 45 -4.60 -9.11 11.61
C GLY A 45 -5.49 -8.48 10.55
N PRO A 46 -5.80 -7.19 10.68
CA PRO A 46 -6.61 -6.48 9.70
C PRO A 46 -5.90 -6.31 8.35
N PHE A 47 -6.68 -6.21 7.28
CA PHE A 47 -6.23 -5.80 5.96
C PHE A 47 -6.97 -4.54 5.55
N TYR A 48 -6.26 -3.41 5.48
CA TYR A 48 -6.80 -2.15 5.00
C TYR A 48 -6.34 -1.86 3.58
N LYS A 49 -7.21 -1.24 2.78
CA LYS A 49 -6.91 -0.75 1.45
C LYS A 49 -7.17 0.75 1.40
N LEU A 50 -6.27 1.50 0.79
CA LEU A 50 -6.44 2.91 0.50
C LEU A 50 -6.02 3.20 -0.94
N ASN A 51 -6.87 3.88 -1.72
CA ASN A 51 -6.51 4.31 -3.08
C ASN A 51 -6.04 5.77 -3.04
N CYS A 52 -4.74 5.98 -3.26
CA CYS A 52 -4.09 7.29 -3.19
C CYS A 52 -4.52 8.25 -4.32
N GLY A 53 -5.19 7.74 -5.35
CA GLY A 53 -5.67 8.52 -6.48
C GLY A 53 -7.17 8.86 -6.48
N SER A 54 -7.93 8.33 -5.52
CA SER A 54 -9.41 8.47 -5.49
C SER A 54 -9.92 9.47 -4.46
N ILE A 55 -9.05 10.03 -3.64
CA ILE A 55 -9.39 11.00 -2.59
C ILE A 55 -8.46 12.20 -2.65
N VAL A 56 -8.92 13.35 -2.15
CA VAL A 56 -8.13 14.58 -2.14
C VAL A 56 -6.98 14.48 -1.11
N PRO A 57 -5.87 15.21 -1.29
CA PRO A 57 -4.68 15.09 -0.44
C PRO A 57 -4.93 15.22 1.06
N GLN A 58 -5.81 16.13 1.48
CA GLN A 58 -6.13 16.34 2.90
C GLN A 58 -6.84 15.12 3.51
N ASP A 59 -7.79 14.53 2.78
CA ASP A 59 -8.47 13.33 3.21
C ASP A 59 -7.55 12.12 3.17
N LEU A 60 -6.66 12.03 2.18
CA LEU A 60 -5.63 10.99 2.10
C LEU A 60 -4.72 11.03 3.33
N GLU A 61 -4.32 12.22 3.75
CA GLU A 61 -3.50 12.41 4.94
C GLU A 61 -4.23 11.96 6.21
N MET A 62 -5.47 12.43 6.40
CA MET A 62 -6.28 12.08 7.57
C MET A 62 -6.64 10.58 7.62
N GLU A 63 -6.95 9.96 6.48
CA GLU A 63 -7.20 8.52 6.38
C GLU A 63 -5.93 7.74 6.71
N LEU A 64 -4.79 8.10 6.10
CA LEU A 64 -3.56 7.32 6.22
C LEU A 64 -2.92 7.43 7.61
N PHE A 65 -2.82 8.66 8.12
CA PHE A 65 -2.05 8.99 9.32
C PHE A 65 -2.92 9.36 10.52
N GLY A 66 -4.21 9.61 10.33
CA GLY A 66 -5.11 10.04 11.39
C GLY A 66 -5.02 11.54 11.68
N GLN A 67 -5.75 11.98 12.69
CA GLN A 67 -5.69 13.38 13.15
C GLN A 67 -4.38 13.66 13.89
N ASN A 68 -3.76 14.81 13.62
CA ASN A 68 -2.54 15.23 14.32
C ASN A 68 -2.78 15.42 15.83
N HIS A 69 -1.83 14.97 16.64
CA HIS A 69 -1.90 15.04 18.10
C HIS A 69 -1.94 16.46 18.66
N LEU A 70 -1.34 17.43 17.96
CA LEU A 70 -1.32 18.83 18.38
C LEU A 70 -2.74 19.44 18.52
N GLU A 71 -3.74 18.89 17.81
CA GLU A 71 -5.08 19.47 17.75
C GLU A 71 -6.13 18.76 18.62
N SER A 72 -5.81 17.61 19.23
CA SER A 72 -6.81 16.80 19.95
C SER A 72 -6.41 16.49 21.40
N VAL A 73 -7.20 17.01 22.34
CA VAL A 73 -7.28 16.47 23.71
C VAL A 73 -7.55 14.97 23.59
N ARG A 74 -6.64 14.15 24.15
CA ARG A 74 -6.38 12.71 23.90
C ARG A 74 -7.56 11.71 23.84
N LEU A 75 -8.81 12.12 23.98
CA LEU A 75 -9.96 11.22 24.19
C LEU A 75 -10.75 10.84 22.93
N ASN A 76 -10.67 11.56 21.80
CA ASN A 76 -11.52 11.30 20.62
C ASN A 76 -10.83 11.52 19.25
N ARG A 77 -9.53 11.27 19.14
CA ARG A 77 -8.82 11.45 17.86
C ARG A 77 -9.23 10.40 16.83
N LYS A 78 -9.35 10.79 15.55
CA LYS A 78 -9.55 9.85 14.45
C LYS A 78 -8.27 9.05 14.21
N LEU A 79 -8.33 7.73 14.37
CA LEU A 79 -7.23 6.81 14.07
C LEU A 79 -6.97 6.77 12.56
N GLY A 80 -5.70 6.82 12.17
CA GLY A 80 -5.27 6.55 10.80
C GLY A 80 -5.19 5.05 10.50
N ILE A 81 -5.27 4.67 9.23
CA ILE A 81 -5.23 3.25 8.85
C ILE A 81 -3.91 2.58 9.22
N LEU A 82 -2.78 3.30 9.25
CA LEU A 82 -1.48 2.72 9.63
C LEU A 82 -1.50 2.24 11.08
N GLU A 83 -2.16 2.97 11.95
CA GLU A 83 -2.35 2.58 13.35
C GLU A 83 -3.42 1.49 13.48
N ALA A 84 -4.57 1.66 12.80
CA ALA A 84 -5.64 0.66 12.83
C ALA A 84 -5.19 -0.69 12.24
N ALA A 85 -4.20 -0.69 11.35
CA ALA A 85 -3.62 -1.88 10.73
C ALA A 85 -2.60 -2.62 11.62
N ASN A 86 -2.57 -2.35 12.93
CA ASN A 86 -1.65 -3.01 13.86
C ASN A 86 -1.68 -4.54 13.73
N GLN A 87 -0.49 -5.16 13.64
CA GLN A 87 -0.26 -6.58 13.36
C GLN A 87 -0.88 -7.09 12.04
N GLY A 88 -1.36 -6.19 11.20
CA GLY A 88 -2.02 -6.45 9.93
C GLY A 88 -1.25 -5.85 8.75
N SER A 89 -1.96 -5.55 7.67
CA SER A 89 -1.36 -5.00 6.45
C SER A 89 -2.18 -3.85 5.86
N VAL A 90 -1.48 -2.91 5.23
CA VAL A 90 -2.05 -1.81 4.45
C VAL A 90 -1.66 -1.98 2.99
N TYR A 91 -2.63 -1.94 2.09
CA TYR A 91 -2.41 -1.90 0.65
C TYR A 91 -2.72 -0.50 0.11
N LEU A 92 -1.68 0.19 -0.38
CA LEU A 92 -1.75 1.52 -0.97
C LEU A 92 -1.86 1.39 -2.50
N GLU A 93 -3.08 1.51 -3.03
CA GLU A 93 -3.35 1.46 -4.46
C GLU A 93 -3.06 2.81 -5.13
N ASP A 94 -2.50 2.76 -6.34
CA ASP A 94 -2.05 3.93 -7.10
C ASP A 94 -1.07 4.82 -6.31
N ILE A 95 -0.08 4.20 -5.64
CA ILE A 95 0.90 4.90 -4.79
C ILE A 95 1.64 6.03 -5.53
N ASN A 96 1.80 5.91 -6.84
CA ASN A 96 2.42 6.92 -7.71
C ASN A 96 1.58 8.22 -7.84
N LYS A 97 0.34 8.23 -7.35
CA LYS A 97 -0.51 9.43 -7.28
C LYS A 97 -0.44 10.13 -5.92
N MET A 98 0.26 9.56 -4.93
CA MET A 98 0.45 10.20 -3.63
C MET A 98 1.27 11.50 -3.79
N PRO A 99 0.82 12.64 -3.24
CA PRO A 99 1.61 13.87 -3.20
C PRO A 99 2.97 13.70 -2.54
N LEU A 100 4.01 14.40 -3.03
CA LEU A 100 5.39 14.29 -2.54
C LEU A 100 5.54 14.53 -1.02
N TYR A 101 4.73 15.43 -0.44
CA TYR A 101 4.78 15.70 1.00
C TYR A 101 4.27 14.50 1.83
N LEU A 102 3.24 13.79 1.35
CA LEU A 102 2.76 12.55 1.98
C LEU A 102 3.71 11.38 1.74
N GLN A 103 4.42 11.37 0.60
CA GLN A 103 5.49 10.40 0.37
C GLN A 103 6.62 10.56 1.39
N ALA A 104 7.01 11.80 1.72
CA ALA A 104 8.00 12.06 2.75
C ALA A 104 7.52 11.58 4.13
N ARG A 105 6.27 11.87 4.50
CA ARG A 105 5.67 11.41 5.75
C ARG A 105 5.58 9.88 5.83
N LEU A 106 5.19 9.21 4.75
CA LEU A 106 5.17 7.75 4.67
C LEU A 106 6.58 7.16 4.83
N MET A 107 7.60 7.78 4.21
CA MET A 107 8.98 7.35 4.35
C MET A 107 9.45 7.41 5.80
N SER A 108 9.15 8.50 6.52
CA SER A 108 9.47 8.60 7.96
C SER A 108 8.81 7.48 8.77
N VAL A 109 7.55 7.12 8.48
CA VAL A 109 6.89 5.99 9.15
C VAL A 109 7.58 4.66 8.83
N ILE A 110 7.99 4.45 7.57
CA ILE A 110 8.70 3.22 7.18
C ILE A 110 10.05 3.11 7.91
N GLN A 111 10.78 4.22 8.05
CA GLN A 111 12.09 4.26 8.70
C GLN A 111 11.99 4.08 10.21
N ASP A 112 11.16 4.89 10.86
CA ASP A 112 11.13 4.99 12.32
C ASP A 112 10.14 4.01 12.96
N GLN A 113 9.26 3.39 12.16
CA GLN A 113 8.15 2.54 12.62
C GLN A 113 7.26 3.26 13.66
N VAL A 114 7.14 4.58 13.57
CA VAL A 114 6.29 5.40 14.42
C VAL A 114 5.59 6.49 13.61
N LEU A 115 4.42 6.94 14.09
CA LEU A 115 3.84 8.23 13.71
C LEU A 115 4.33 9.29 14.69
N GLN A 116 4.96 10.35 14.18
CA GLN A 116 5.38 11.48 15.01
C GLN A 116 4.22 12.47 15.21
N GLY A 117 3.91 12.80 16.46
CA GLY A 117 2.88 13.76 16.86
C GLY A 117 3.36 15.21 17.07
N GLY A 118 4.64 15.52 16.87
CA GLY A 118 5.21 16.87 17.06
C GLY A 118 6.28 16.98 18.17
N GLY A 119 6.60 15.90 18.87
CA GLY A 119 7.69 15.80 19.88
C GLY A 119 7.60 14.51 20.70
N GLU A 120 8.61 14.19 21.51
CA GLU A 120 8.49 13.17 22.58
C GLU A 120 7.72 13.75 23.77
N PRO A 121 6.77 13.00 24.40
CA PRO A 121 6.49 11.57 24.27
C PRO A 121 5.33 11.20 23.30
N ASP A 122 5.02 12.02 22.29
CA ASP A 122 3.83 11.87 21.43
C ASP A 122 4.11 11.07 20.14
N THR A 123 4.79 9.92 20.24
CA THR A 123 4.99 8.99 19.12
C THR A 123 4.08 7.77 19.25
N ILE A 124 3.42 7.36 18.15
CA ILE A 124 2.62 6.12 18.11
C ILE A 124 3.41 5.03 17.39
N PRO A 125 3.69 3.87 18.00
CA PRO A 125 4.32 2.76 17.32
C PRO A 125 3.42 2.21 16.21
N ILE A 126 4.01 2.01 15.04
CA ILE A 126 3.36 1.42 13.88
C ILE A 126 3.92 0.02 13.67
N ASN A 127 3.02 -0.95 13.64
CA ASN A 127 3.34 -2.34 13.34
C ASN A 127 2.40 -2.84 12.24
N ALA A 128 2.48 -2.24 11.06
CA ALA A 128 1.67 -2.58 9.89
C ALA A 128 2.59 -2.89 8.71
N ARG A 129 2.34 -4.01 8.01
CA ARG A 129 3.05 -4.31 6.77
C ARG A 129 2.49 -3.47 5.64
N ILE A 130 3.36 -2.73 4.95
CA ILE A 130 2.97 -1.91 3.80
C ILE A 130 3.12 -2.72 2.51
N MET A 131 2.09 -2.71 1.68
CA MET A 131 2.10 -3.17 0.30
C MET A 131 1.62 -2.03 -0.59
N ALA A 132 2.21 -1.89 -1.78
CA ALA A 132 1.86 -0.81 -2.70
C ALA A 132 1.48 -1.36 -4.08
N GLY A 133 0.60 -0.66 -4.77
CA GLY A 133 0.19 -0.97 -6.13
C GLY A 133 0.37 0.23 -7.04
N THR A 134 0.88 0.00 -8.25
CA THR A 134 1.03 1.05 -9.26
C THR A 134 0.71 0.53 -10.66
N ASN A 135 0.38 1.44 -11.58
CA ASN A 135 0.07 1.13 -12.97
C ASN A 135 1.31 1.03 -13.87
N ARG A 136 2.44 1.61 -13.44
CA ARG A 136 3.72 1.64 -14.17
C ARG A 136 4.88 1.51 -13.18
N PRO A 137 6.09 1.12 -13.62
CA PRO A 137 7.28 1.14 -12.78
C PRO A 137 7.46 2.49 -12.05
N LEU A 138 7.81 2.45 -10.76
CA LEU A 138 7.98 3.66 -9.95
C LEU A 138 9.20 4.48 -10.39
N GLU A 139 10.19 3.81 -10.99
CA GLU A 139 11.37 4.39 -11.61
C GLU A 139 11.01 5.52 -12.59
N GLU A 140 9.98 5.31 -13.43
CA GLU A 140 9.51 6.33 -14.38
C GLU A 140 9.00 7.61 -13.69
N PHE A 141 8.47 7.49 -12.47
CA PHE A 141 7.96 8.64 -11.71
C PHE A 141 9.08 9.32 -10.92
N VAL A 142 10.09 8.56 -10.49
CA VAL A 142 11.31 9.10 -9.89
C VAL A 142 12.05 9.99 -10.88
N GLU A 143 12.25 9.51 -12.12
CA GLU A 143 12.90 10.29 -13.18
C GLU A 143 12.19 11.61 -13.50
N LYS A 144 10.87 11.67 -13.29
CA LYS A 144 10.03 12.86 -13.51
C LYS A 144 9.92 13.77 -12.28
N GLY A 145 10.56 13.43 -11.17
CA GLY A 145 10.43 14.16 -9.90
C GLY A 145 9.05 14.05 -9.26
N LEU A 146 8.23 13.07 -9.68
CA LEU A 146 6.88 12.83 -9.15
C LEU A 146 6.86 11.79 -8.02
N PHE A 147 7.97 11.08 -7.82
CA PHE A 147 8.13 10.10 -6.76
C PHE A 147 9.50 10.24 -6.12
N ARG A 148 9.56 10.15 -4.79
CA ARG A 148 10.83 10.28 -4.07
C ARG A 148 11.69 9.03 -4.23
N LEU A 149 12.99 9.23 -4.46
CA LEU A 149 13.96 8.16 -4.65
C LEU A 149 14.13 7.28 -3.40
N ASP A 150 14.11 7.88 -2.21
CA ASP A 150 14.24 7.16 -0.93
C ASP A 150 13.05 6.21 -0.68
N LEU A 151 11.83 6.70 -0.89
CA LEU A 151 10.61 5.90 -0.78
C LEU A 151 10.57 4.79 -1.83
N PHE A 152 11.04 5.07 -3.05
CA PHE A 152 11.16 4.05 -4.09
C PHE A 152 12.01 2.87 -3.61
N TYR A 153 13.22 3.12 -3.10
CA TYR A 153 14.09 2.06 -2.61
C TYR A 153 13.50 1.31 -1.41
N ALA A 154 12.80 2.02 -0.51
CA ALA A 154 12.16 1.41 0.66
C ALA A 154 10.99 0.49 0.28
N LEU A 155 10.23 0.83 -0.76
CA LEU A 155 9.08 0.02 -1.20
C LEU A 155 9.49 -1.10 -2.17
N ASN A 156 10.41 -0.85 -3.09
CA ASN A 156 10.75 -1.74 -4.22
C ASN A 156 11.64 -2.93 -3.83
N VAL A 157 11.45 -3.48 -2.63
CA VAL A 157 12.23 -4.61 -2.10
C VAL A 157 11.78 -5.93 -2.74
N LEU A 158 10.48 -6.13 -2.85
CA LEU A 158 9.87 -7.33 -3.44
C LEU A 158 8.87 -6.92 -4.55
N PRO A 159 9.35 -6.54 -5.75
CA PRO A 159 8.46 -6.23 -6.86
C PRO A 159 7.78 -7.49 -7.41
N ILE A 160 6.51 -7.34 -7.80
CA ILE A 160 5.75 -8.33 -8.58
C ILE A 160 5.15 -7.60 -9.79
N ILE A 161 5.60 -8.00 -10.98
CA ILE A 161 4.98 -7.56 -12.23
C ILE A 161 3.73 -8.42 -12.48
N VAL A 162 2.58 -7.75 -12.51
CA VAL A 162 1.27 -8.35 -12.78
C VAL A 162 0.96 -8.15 -14.26
N PRO A 163 1.03 -9.22 -15.08
CA PRO A 163 0.78 -9.13 -16.50
C PRO A 163 -0.69 -8.76 -16.75
N GLU A 164 -0.94 -8.12 -17.88
CA GLU A 164 -2.31 -7.92 -18.34
C GLU A 164 -3.04 -9.26 -18.48
N ARG A 165 -4.29 -9.31 -18.01
CA ARG A 165 -5.18 -10.42 -18.34
C ARG A 165 -5.34 -10.42 -19.85
N ARG A 166 -4.67 -11.36 -20.53
CA ARG A 166 -5.09 -11.76 -21.88
C ARG A 166 -6.45 -12.41 -21.70
N VAL A 167 -7.52 -11.63 -21.91
CA VAL A 167 -8.84 -12.19 -22.03
C VAL A 167 -8.80 -13.05 -23.30
N ASP A 168 -8.76 -14.36 -23.13
CA ASP A 168 -8.88 -15.25 -24.27
C ASP A 168 -10.28 -15.03 -24.86
N LYS A 169 -10.41 -14.93 -26.19
CA LYS A 169 -11.69 -14.57 -26.85
C LYS A 169 -12.86 -15.49 -26.47
N LYS A 170 -12.59 -16.66 -25.87
CA LYS A 170 -13.59 -17.59 -25.35
C LYS A 170 -14.24 -17.13 -24.04
N ASP A 171 -13.54 -16.37 -23.19
CA ASP A 171 -14.06 -15.92 -21.89
C ASP A 171 -15.02 -14.73 -22.00
N LEU A 172 -14.94 -13.94 -23.07
CA LEU A 172 -15.89 -12.85 -23.35
C LEU A 172 -17.33 -13.35 -23.53
N ARG A 173 -17.50 -14.61 -23.93
CA ARG A 173 -18.83 -15.18 -24.17
C ARG A 173 -19.63 -15.40 -22.88
N TYR A 174 -18.96 -15.46 -21.73
CA TYR A 174 -19.62 -15.68 -20.43
C TYR A 174 -20.07 -14.39 -19.74
N ILE A 175 -19.48 -13.24 -20.08
CA ILE A 175 -19.77 -11.95 -19.42
C ILE A 175 -21.00 -11.24 -20.04
N MET A 176 -21.39 -11.60 -21.27
CA MET A 176 -22.53 -10.97 -21.97
C MET A 176 -23.87 -11.70 -21.80
N MET A 177 -23.95 -12.72 -20.94
CA MET A 177 -25.17 -13.50 -20.69
C MET A 177 -25.64 -13.49 -19.22
N GLY A 178 -25.14 -12.55 -18.40
CA GLY A 178 -25.53 -12.36 -17.00
C GLY A 178 -26.28 -11.06 -16.78
#